data_AF-A0A3M2CBB9-F1
#
_entry.id   AF-A0A3M2CBB9-F1
#
_cell.length_a   1.000
_cell.length_b   1.000
_cell.length_c   1.000
_cell.angle_alpha   90.00
_cell.angle_beta   90.00
_cell.angle_gamma   90.00
#
_symmetry.space_group_name_H-M   'P 1'
#
loop_
_entity.id
_entity.type
_entity.pdbx_description
1 polymer ?
#
loop_
_entity_poly.entity_id
_entity_poly.type
_entity_poly.pdbx_seq_one_letter_code
_entity_poly.pdbx_strand_id
1 'polypeptide(L)'
;RWMCDNFFDIRTFGAVMSTDVNCGQVRGPVQLGFARSVTPIVSSEFSVTRCAVTTERESEAQQGGNRTMGRKFAVPYGLYRVHGFINPNLAMGDHGTGFSEGDLALLKTALDQMFEHDRSASRGVMRPLACIAFRHESRFGNARADRLFARVTCAPDPGLGGAPPRSHRDFVFSVDESDLPEGVSIERWIDWPTDGM
;
A
#
# COMPACT_ATOMS: atom_id res chain seq x y z
N ARG A 1 3.13 27.33 6.67
CA ARG A 1 2.05 27.32 5.66
C ARG A 1 2.59 27.06 4.25
N TRP A 2 3.52 27.88 3.75
CA TRP A 2 4.15 27.71 2.42
C TRP A 2 4.55 26.27 2.05
N MET A 3 5.18 25.51 2.96
CA MET A 3 5.53 24.10 2.71
C MET A 3 4.30 23.23 2.39
N CYS A 4 3.21 23.35 3.15
CA CYS A 4 1.99 22.60 2.87
C CYS A 4 1.30 23.05 1.59
N ASP A 5 1.41 24.32 1.19
CA ASP A 5 0.76 24.79 -0.03
C ASP A 5 1.49 24.28 -1.29
N ASN A 6 2.80 24.07 -1.22
CA ASN A 6 3.63 23.71 -2.38
C ASN A 6 3.98 22.22 -2.48
N PHE A 7 3.94 21.47 -1.37
CA PHE A 7 4.36 20.06 -1.33
C PHE A 7 3.21 19.13 -0.93
N PHE A 8 2.82 18.26 -1.87
CA PHE A 8 1.71 17.32 -1.69
C PHE A 8 1.97 16.31 -0.58
N ASP A 9 3.18 15.76 -0.49
CA ASP A 9 3.58 14.78 0.53
C ASP A 9 3.49 15.38 1.94
N ILE A 10 4.01 16.59 2.13
CA ILE A 10 3.90 17.32 3.41
C ILE A 10 2.43 17.62 3.73
N ARG A 11 1.64 18.04 2.72
CA ARG A 11 0.21 18.33 2.90
C ARG A 11 -0.60 17.08 3.27
N THR A 12 -0.22 15.92 2.75
CA THR A 12 -0.97 14.66 2.84
C THR A 12 -0.56 13.80 4.04
N PHE A 13 0.75 13.60 4.23
CA PHE A 13 1.31 12.70 5.24
C PHE A 13 1.96 13.45 6.41
N GLY A 14 2.28 14.73 6.22
CA GLY A 14 3.00 15.53 7.21
C GLY A 14 4.50 15.41 7.09
N ALA A 15 5.21 16.26 7.84
CA ALA A 15 6.67 16.27 7.87
C ALA A 15 7.18 16.87 9.19
N VAL A 16 8.37 16.44 9.61
CA VAL A 16 9.14 17.08 10.67
C VAL A 16 10.21 17.94 10.03
N MET A 17 10.19 19.24 10.31
CA MET A 17 11.08 20.24 9.71
C MET A 17 11.86 21.01 10.78
N SER A 18 12.13 20.36 11.91
CA SER A 18 12.98 20.88 12.97
C SER A 18 14.46 20.64 12.62
N THR A 19 14.98 21.45 11.71
CA THR A 19 16.43 21.53 11.39
C THR A 19 17.10 22.64 12.21
N ASP A 20 18.33 23.03 11.86
CA ASP A 20 19.03 24.18 12.47
C ASP A 20 18.18 25.45 12.41
N VAL A 21 17.47 25.66 11.29
CA VAL A 21 16.34 26.60 11.23
C VAL A 21 15.07 25.80 11.48
N ASN A 22 14.42 26.07 12.61
CA ASN A 22 13.25 25.31 13.03
C ASN A 22 11.98 25.79 12.33
N CYS A 23 11.43 24.94 11.45
CA CYS A 23 10.17 25.17 10.75
C CYS A 23 9.00 24.36 11.34
N GLY A 24 9.21 23.73 12.50
CA GLY A 24 8.21 22.97 13.25
C GLY A 24 7.91 21.60 12.66
N GLN A 25 6.71 21.11 12.92
CA GLN A 25 6.22 19.83 12.42
C GLN A 25 4.77 19.94 11.99
N VAL A 26 4.37 19.10 11.05
CA VAL A 26 3.02 19.01 10.53
C VAL A 26 2.59 17.56 10.56
N ARG A 27 1.36 17.29 11.00
CA ARG A 27 0.73 15.97 10.91
C ARG A 27 -0.23 15.99 9.73
N GLY A 28 0.00 15.12 8.74
CA GLY A 28 -0.90 15.01 7.60
C GLY A 28 -2.21 14.29 7.95
N PRO A 29 -3.30 14.56 7.22
CA PRO A 29 -4.57 13.89 7.42
C PRO A 29 -4.55 12.40 7.09
N VAL A 30 -3.67 11.96 6.20
CA VAL A 30 -3.62 10.56 5.73
C VAL A 30 -2.61 9.77 6.56
N GLN A 31 -3.07 8.72 7.20
CA GLN A 31 -2.27 7.79 7.98
C GLN A 31 -2.50 6.37 7.49
N LEU A 32 -1.42 5.67 7.15
CA LEU A 32 -1.46 4.28 6.70
C LEU A 32 -0.85 3.38 7.77
N GLY A 33 -1.55 2.28 8.08
CA GLY A 33 -1.04 1.23 8.95
C GLY A 33 -0.05 0.32 8.23
N PHE A 34 0.42 -0.71 8.94
CA PHE A 34 1.26 -1.74 8.33
C PHE A 34 0.41 -2.71 7.51
N ALA A 35 0.82 -2.92 6.27
CA ALA A 35 0.24 -3.95 5.43
C ALA A 35 0.57 -5.33 6.00
N ARG A 36 -0.43 -6.22 6.09
CA ARG A 36 -0.27 -7.60 6.53
C ARG A 36 -0.82 -8.54 5.46
N SER A 37 -0.16 -9.68 5.28
CA SER A 37 -0.64 -10.70 4.36
C SER A 37 -1.94 -11.32 4.89
N VAL A 38 -2.90 -11.58 3.99
CA VAL A 38 -4.19 -12.21 4.33
C VAL A 38 -3.98 -13.67 4.75
N THR A 39 -3.04 -14.35 4.10
CA THR A 39 -2.56 -15.69 4.46
C THR A 39 -1.10 -15.65 4.88
N PRO A 40 -0.60 -16.67 5.60
CA PRO A 40 0.83 -16.86 5.77
C PRO A 40 1.55 -16.90 4.41
N ILE A 41 2.71 -16.25 4.34
CA ILE A 41 3.57 -16.23 3.15
C ILE A 41 4.87 -16.97 3.44
N VAL A 42 5.44 -17.58 2.41
CA VAL A 42 6.75 -18.22 2.46
C VAL A 42 7.64 -17.58 1.41
N SER A 43 8.82 -17.12 1.82
CA SER A 43 9.85 -16.60 0.92
C SER A 43 10.61 -17.74 0.26
N SER A 44 10.73 -17.72 -1.06
CA SER A 44 11.58 -18.62 -1.83
C SER A 44 12.93 -17.97 -2.12
N GLU A 45 14.01 -18.73 -1.96
CA GLU A 45 15.36 -18.31 -2.30
C GLU A 45 15.75 -18.87 -3.68
N PHE A 46 16.19 -17.98 -4.58
CA PHE A 46 16.69 -18.31 -5.90
C PHE A 46 18.16 -17.96 -5.97
N SER A 47 19.00 -18.96 -6.23
CA SER A 47 20.42 -18.74 -6.47
C SER A 47 20.63 -18.18 -7.88
N VAL A 48 21.42 -17.10 -7.98
CA VAL A 48 21.74 -16.43 -9.25
C VAL A 48 23.24 -16.26 -9.38
N THR A 49 23.76 -16.14 -10.61
CA THR A 49 25.20 -15.98 -10.85
C THR A 49 25.45 -14.67 -11.59
N ARG A 50 26.49 -13.93 -11.17
CA ARG A 50 26.98 -12.74 -11.86
C ARG A 50 28.24 -13.09 -12.66
N CYS A 51 28.13 -12.99 -13.99
CA CYS A 51 29.22 -13.32 -14.92
C CYS A 51 30.32 -12.26 -14.97
N ALA A 52 29.98 -10.99 -14.70
CA ALA A 52 30.94 -9.91 -14.68
C ALA A 52 31.68 -9.86 -13.34
N VAL A 53 33.00 -9.78 -13.45
CA VAL A 53 33.91 -9.61 -12.33
C VAL A 53 34.04 -8.11 -12.03
N THR A 54 33.93 -7.71 -10.76
CA THR A 54 33.92 -6.29 -10.37
C THR A 54 35.24 -5.75 -9.87
N THR A 55 36.22 -6.61 -9.62
CA THR A 55 37.54 -6.24 -9.12
C THR A 55 38.64 -7.08 -9.76
N GLU A 56 39.84 -6.52 -9.95
CA GLU A 56 41.00 -7.25 -10.48
C GLU A 56 41.30 -8.50 -9.61
N ARG A 57 41.19 -8.35 -8.29
CA ARG A 57 41.32 -9.45 -7.33
C ARG A 57 40.31 -10.59 -7.55
N GLU A 58 39.05 -10.28 -7.86
CA GLU A 58 38.06 -11.30 -8.22
C GLU A 58 38.40 -11.95 -9.57
N SER A 59 38.95 -11.20 -10.53
CA SER A 59 39.26 -11.71 -11.88
C SER A 59 40.39 -12.73 -11.83
N GLU A 60 41.44 -12.39 -11.09
CA GLU A 60 42.59 -13.27 -10.83
C GLU A 60 42.17 -14.53 -10.06
N ALA A 61 41.37 -14.37 -8.99
CA ALA A 61 40.91 -15.49 -8.17
C ALA A 61 39.94 -16.43 -8.92
N GLN A 62 39.16 -15.91 -9.86
CA GLN A 62 38.20 -16.69 -10.64
C GLN A 62 38.79 -17.17 -11.99
N GLN A 63 40.01 -16.78 -12.34
CA GLN A 63 40.67 -17.08 -13.62
C GLN A 63 39.78 -16.70 -14.84
N GLY A 64 39.05 -15.59 -14.74
CA GLY A 64 38.04 -15.19 -15.74
C GLY A 64 36.77 -16.05 -15.76
N GLY A 65 36.59 -16.95 -14.78
CA GLY A 65 35.43 -17.81 -14.63
C GLY A 65 34.22 -17.17 -13.93
N ASN A 66 33.04 -17.69 -14.22
CA ASN A 66 31.72 -17.18 -13.83
C ASN A 66 31.27 -17.68 -12.43
N ARG A 67 31.79 -17.12 -11.32
CA ARG A 67 31.64 -17.76 -9.99
C ARG A 67 31.02 -16.91 -8.87
N THR A 68 30.68 -15.64 -9.09
CA THR A 68 30.04 -14.86 -8.03
C THR A 68 28.56 -15.24 -7.88
N MET A 69 28.23 -15.93 -6.78
CA MET A 69 26.87 -16.38 -6.46
C MET A 69 26.12 -15.32 -5.67
N GLY A 70 24.97 -14.91 -6.20
CA GLY A 70 23.98 -14.08 -5.53
C GLY A 70 22.77 -14.89 -5.07
N ARG A 71 21.93 -14.24 -4.27
CA ARG A 71 20.66 -14.78 -3.78
C ARG A 71 19.56 -13.77 -4.04
N LYS A 72 18.43 -14.25 -4.54
CA LYS A 72 17.23 -13.46 -4.75
C LYS A 72 16.09 -14.10 -3.98
N PHE A 73 15.46 -13.32 -3.10
CA PHE A 73 14.28 -13.76 -2.37
C PHE A 73 13.04 -13.26 -3.12
N ALA A 74 12.05 -14.13 -3.28
CA ALA A 74 10.75 -13.73 -3.80
C ALA A 74 9.63 -14.44 -3.05
N VAL A 75 8.49 -13.77 -2.94
CA VAL A 75 7.24 -14.36 -2.48
C VAL A 75 6.49 -14.84 -3.72
N PRO A 76 6.19 -16.15 -3.87
CA PRO A 76 5.55 -16.63 -5.10
C PRO A 76 4.16 -16.03 -5.33
N TYR A 77 3.40 -15.83 -4.25
CA TYR A 77 2.18 -15.03 -4.24
C TYR A 77 1.88 -14.52 -2.83
N GLY A 78 1.38 -13.30 -2.72
CA GLY A 78 0.96 -12.72 -1.45
C GLY A 78 -0.10 -11.65 -1.69
N LEU A 79 -1.23 -11.79 -1.00
CA LEU A 79 -2.26 -10.76 -0.93
C LEU A 79 -2.09 -9.99 0.37
N TYR A 80 -1.86 -8.68 0.27
CA TYR A 80 -1.65 -7.81 1.43
C TYR A 80 -2.82 -6.87 1.63
N ARG A 81 -3.21 -6.70 2.90
CA ARG A 81 -4.22 -5.75 3.33
C ARG A 81 -3.58 -4.68 4.19
N VAL A 82 -3.86 -3.42 3.87
CA VAL A 82 -3.49 -2.26 4.66
C VAL A 82 -4.76 -1.53 5.10
N HIS A 83 -4.74 -0.94 6.29
CA HIS A 83 -5.80 -0.04 6.76
C HIS A 83 -5.28 1.40 6.70
N GLY A 84 -6.09 2.29 6.16
CA GLY A 84 -5.80 3.71 6.08
C GLY A 84 -6.86 4.54 6.81
N PHE A 85 -6.47 5.72 7.26
CA PHE A 85 -7.31 6.68 7.96
C PHE A 85 -7.09 8.06 7.37
N ILE A 86 -8.17 8.80 7.10
CA ILE A 86 -8.11 10.18 6.66
C ILE A 86 -8.85 11.03 7.68
N ASN A 87 -8.11 11.83 8.46
CA ASN A 87 -8.69 12.70 9.49
C ASN A 87 -8.88 14.13 8.95
N PRO A 88 -10.11 14.55 8.64
CA PRO A 88 -10.37 15.87 8.06
C PRO A 88 -10.02 17.02 9.02
N ASN A 89 -9.95 16.78 10.33
CA ASN A 89 -9.54 17.81 11.29
C ASN A 89 -8.06 18.21 11.17
N LEU A 90 -7.21 17.34 10.58
CA LEU A 90 -5.81 17.68 10.28
C LEU A 90 -5.66 18.41 8.94
N ALA A 91 -6.66 18.31 8.07
CA ALA A 91 -6.70 19.06 6.80
C ALA A 91 -7.18 20.50 7.01
N MET A 92 -8.13 20.72 7.92
CA MET A 92 -8.83 22.00 8.14
C MET A 92 -8.35 22.78 9.37
N GLY A 93 -8.78 24.05 9.46
CA GLY A 93 -8.50 24.94 10.59
C GLY A 93 -7.18 25.71 10.48
N ASP A 94 -6.89 26.56 11.47
CA ASP A 94 -5.74 27.48 11.47
C ASP A 94 -4.38 26.76 11.41
N HIS A 95 -4.34 25.52 11.89
CA HIS A 95 -3.15 24.65 11.89
C HIS A 95 -3.26 23.46 10.94
N GLY A 96 -4.32 23.41 10.12
CA GLY A 96 -4.54 22.35 9.15
C GLY A 96 -3.57 22.43 7.96
N THR A 97 -3.37 21.31 7.30
CA THR A 97 -2.46 21.23 6.14
C THR A 97 -3.04 21.84 4.86
N GLY A 98 -4.36 22.07 4.80
CA GLY A 98 -5.06 22.51 3.59
C GLY A 98 -5.30 21.40 2.58
N PHE A 99 -5.13 20.13 2.97
CA PHE A 99 -5.45 18.98 2.11
C PHE A 99 -6.90 19.05 1.61
N SER A 100 -7.06 18.99 0.31
CA SER A 100 -8.31 19.27 -0.39
C SER A 100 -8.94 18.00 -1.00
N GLU A 101 -10.18 18.11 -1.49
CA GLU A 101 -10.80 17.04 -2.29
C GLU A 101 -10.02 16.78 -3.60
N GLY A 102 -9.33 17.79 -4.14
CA GLY A 102 -8.42 17.61 -5.28
C GLY A 102 -7.19 16.76 -4.92
N ASP A 103 -6.64 16.96 -3.72
CA ASP A 103 -5.56 16.13 -3.20
C ASP A 103 -6.05 14.70 -2.90
N LEU A 104 -7.29 14.55 -2.43
CA LEU A 104 -7.91 13.24 -2.25
C LEU A 104 -8.07 12.52 -3.59
N ALA A 105 -8.52 13.21 -4.64
CA ALA A 105 -8.61 12.63 -5.97
C ALA A 105 -7.23 12.18 -6.50
N LEU A 106 -6.20 13.01 -6.30
CA LEU A 106 -4.82 12.63 -6.65
C LEU A 106 -4.34 11.41 -5.86
N LEU A 107 -4.64 11.34 -4.56
CA LEU A 107 -4.33 10.18 -3.73
C LEU A 107 -5.02 8.91 -4.24
N LYS A 108 -6.30 8.99 -4.65
CA LYS A 108 -7.04 7.86 -5.24
C LYS A 108 -6.32 7.34 -6.49
N THR A 109 -5.94 8.24 -7.41
CA THR A 109 -5.18 7.88 -8.62
C THR A 109 -3.80 7.30 -8.27
N ALA A 110 -3.10 7.89 -7.30
CA ALA A 110 -1.78 7.40 -6.89
C ALA A 110 -1.85 6.00 -6.27
N LEU A 111 -2.92 5.67 -5.53
CA LEU A 111 -3.14 4.33 -4.98
C LEU A 111 -3.43 3.30 -6.08
N ASP A 112 -4.20 3.67 -7.09
CA ASP A 112 -4.52 2.81 -8.25
C ASP A 112 -3.30 2.54 -9.13
N GLN A 113 -2.45 3.54 -9.31
CA GLN A 113 -1.26 3.45 -10.15
C GLN A 113 0.04 3.17 -9.38
N MET A 114 -0.06 2.87 -8.07
CA MET A 114 1.07 2.85 -7.13
C MET A 114 2.25 1.99 -7.57
N PHE A 115 2.00 0.92 -8.33
CA PHE A 115 3.03 -0.03 -8.77
C PHE A 115 3.39 0.08 -10.25
N GLU A 116 2.66 0.87 -11.06
CA GLU A 116 2.89 0.91 -12.50
C GLU A 116 4.24 1.52 -12.87
N HIS A 117 4.69 2.51 -12.09
CA HIS A 117 5.97 3.18 -12.27
C HIS A 117 7.08 2.69 -11.33
N ASP A 118 6.81 1.69 -10.49
CA ASP A 118 7.74 1.18 -9.47
C ASP A 118 8.17 -0.27 -9.76
N ARG A 119 8.52 -0.52 -11.02
CA ARG A 119 8.96 -1.83 -11.51
C ARG A 119 10.45 -2.02 -11.28
N SER A 120 10.82 -3.17 -10.71
CA SER A 120 12.23 -3.53 -10.54
C SER A 120 12.43 -5.04 -10.53
N ALA A 121 13.68 -5.48 -10.69
CA ALA A 121 14.04 -6.89 -10.62
C ALA A 121 13.57 -7.54 -9.31
N SER A 122 13.51 -6.81 -8.20
CA SER A 122 13.16 -7.36 -6.88
C SER A 122 11.66 -7.43 -6.59
N ARG A 123 10.84 -6.63 -7.28
CA ARG A 123 9.39 -6.48 -6.99
C ARG A 123 8.50 -7.44 -7.79
N GLY A 124 8.96 -7.85 -8.97
CA GLY A 124 8.13 -8.68 -9.86
C GLY A 124 6.87 -7.91 -10.31
N VAL A 125 5.73 -8.60 -10.34
CA VAL A 125 4.43 -8.00 -10.70
C VAL A 125 3.65 -7.71 -9.43
N MET A 126 3.47 -6.43 -9.13
CA MET A 126 2.63 -5.94 -8.04
C MET A 126 1.50 -5.09 -8.66
N ARG A 127 0.29 -5.20 -8.12
CA ARG A 127 -0.83 -4.36 -8.52
C ARG A 127 -1.79 -4.16 -7.34
N PRO A 128 -2.51 -3.04 -7.26
CA PRO A 128 -3.64 -2.92 -6.35
C PRO A 128 -4.74 -3.90 -6.80
N LEU A 129 -5.51 -4.40 -5.85
CA LEU A 129 -6.63 -5.30 -6.14
C LEU A 129 -7.96 -4.70 -5.71
N ALA A 130 -8.03 -4.03 -4.57
CA ALA A 130 -9.22 -3.28 -4.20
C ALA A 130 -8.87 -2.19 -3.21
N CYS A 131 -9.66 -1.12 -3.21
CA CYS A 131 -9.60 -0.06 -2.23
C CYS A 131 -11.02 0.36 -1.88
N ILE A 132 -11.45 -0.04 -0.69
CA ILE A 132 -12.77 0.24 -0.13
C ILE A 132 -12.62 1.32 0.92
N ALA A 133 -13.26 2.46 0.70
CA ALA A 133 -13.27 3.58 1.62
C ALA A 133 -14.63 3.71 2.29
N PHE A 134 -14.62 4.06 3.57
CA PHE A 134 -15.82 4.39 4.34
C PHE A 134 -15.80 5.89 4.59
N ARG A 135 -16.71 6.62 3.94
CA ARG A 135 -16.84 8.06 4.12
C ARG A 135 -17.86 8.34 5.23
N HIS A 136 -17.49 9.20 6.15
CA HIS A 136 -18.34 9.65 7.25
C HIS A 136 -18.88 11.05 6.95
N GLU A 137 -20.13 11.31 7.29
CA GLU A 137 -20.72 12.66 7.20
C GLU A 137 -20.13 13.61 8.25
N SER A 138 -19.88 13.10 9.46
CA SER A 138 -19.27 13.84 10.55
C SER A 138 -17.76 13.84 10.44
N ARG A 139 -17.14 15.02 10.60
CA ARG A 139 -15.68 15.19 10.69
C ARG A 139 -15.03 14.46 11.88
N PHE A 140 -15.82 14.06 12.88
CA PHE A 140 -15.34 13.29 14.03
C PHE A 140 -15.56 11.77 13.85
N GLY A 141 -16.20 11.36 12.76
CA GLY A 141 -16.61 9.99 12.49
C GLY A 141 -18.04 9.69 12.99
N ASN A 142 -18.73 8.84 12.24
CA ASN A 142 -20.08 8.33 12.55
C ASN A 142 -20.07 6.90 13.12
N ALA A 143 -18.99 6.15 12.87
CA ALA A 143 -18.86 4.76 13.29
C ALA A 143 -17.39 4.43 13.61
N ARG A 144 -17.19 3.38 14.41
CA ARG A 144 -15.84 2.92 14.73
C ARG A 144 -15.20 2.21 13.54
N ALA A 145 -13.92 2.51 13.31
CA ALA A 145 -13.16 1.95 12.18
C ALA A 145 -13.04 0.42 12.22
N ASP A 146 -12.94 -0.21 13.39
CA ASP A 146 -12.84 -1.67 13.51
C ASP A 146 -14.08 -2.38 12.97
N ARG A 147 -15.28 -1.82 13.24
CA ARG A 147 -16.55 -2.35 12.71
C ARG A 147 -16.65 -2.17 11.21
N LEU A 148 -16.18 -1.05 10.67
CA LEU A 148 -16.20 -0.80 9.23
C LEU A 148 -15.20 -1.70 8.50
N PHE A 149 -13.98 -1.85 9.02
CA PHE A 149 -13.00 -2.75 8.42
C PHE A 149 -13.43 -4.23 8.48
N ALA A 150 -14.16 -4.65 9.51
CA ALA A 150 -14.68 -6.01 9.61
C ALA A 150 -15.68 -6.36 8.49
N ARG A 151 -16.34 -5.36 7.88
CA ARG A 151 -17.27 -5.55 6.75
C ARG A 151 -16.58 -5.96 5.46
N VAL A 152 -15.28 -5.68 5.33
CA VAL A 152 -14.49 -6.12 4.17
C VAL A 152 -13.82 -7.44 4.55
N THR A 153 -14.29 -8.53 3.95
CA THR A 153 -13.72 -9.86 4.15
C THR A 153 -12.97 -10.30 2.90
N CYS A 154 -11.85 -10.97 3.12
CA CYS A 154 -11.06 -11.58 2.07
C CYS A 154 -10.41 -12.82 2.65
N ALA A 155 -10.74 -13.99 2.12
CA ALA A 155 -10.24 -15.26 2.61
C ALA A 155 -9.95 -16.19 1.43
N PRO A 156 -9.04 -17.17 1.56
CA PRO A 156 -8.83 -18.19 0.54
C PRO A 156 -10.14 -18.89 0.19
N ASP A 157 -10.33 -19.18 -1.09
CA ASP A 157 -11.47 -19.96 -1.55
C ASP A 157 -11.43 -21.36 -0.90
N PRO A 158 -12.50 -21.79 -0.19
CA PRO A 158 -12.59 -23.14 0.36
C PRO A 158 -12.36 -24.26 -0.69
N GLY A 159 -12.68 -23.99 -1.96
CA GLY A 159 -12.47 -24.89 -3.09
C GLY A 159 -11.01 -25.22 -3.39
N LEU A 160 -10.04 -24.46 -2.85
CA LEU A 160 -8.61 -24.75 -2.99
C LEU A 160 -8.18 -26.04 -2.27
N GLY A 161 -8.98 -26.56 -1.34
CA GLY A 161 -8.64 -27.78 -0.61
C GLY A 161 -7.35 -27.68 0.20
N GLY A 162 -6.98 -26.47 0.65
CA GLY A 162 -5.74 -26.21 1.39
C GLY A 162 -4.49 -25.97 0.51
N ALA A 163 -4.64 -25.95 -0.82
CA ALA A 163 -3.55 -25.53 -1.69
C ALA A 163 -3.14 -24.06 -1.42
N PRO A 164 -1.84 -23.72 -1.47
CA PRO A 164 -1.40 -22.34 -1.27
C PRO A 164 -1.91 -21.45 -2.40
N PRO A 165 -2.52 -20.28 -2.11
CA PRO A 165 -2.98 -19.36 -3.13
C PRO A 165 -1.84 -18.89 -4.05
N ARG A 166 -2.14 -18.76 -5.34
CA ARG A 166 -1.23 -18.32 -6.42
C ARG A 166 -1.79 -17.19 -7.27
N SER A 167 -3.05 -16.81 -7.07
CA SER A 167 -3.71 -15.70 -7.75
C SER A 167 -4.72 -15.02 -6.85
N HIS A 168 -5.13 -13.81 -7.20
CA HIS A 168 -6.27 -13.12 -6.57
C HIS A 168 -7.56 -13.92 -6.71
N ARG A 169 -7.69 -14.74 -7.77
CA ARG A 169 -8.82 -15.64 -8.01
C ARG A 169 -8.97 -16.73 -6.95
N ASP A 170 -7.89 -17.02 -6.23
CA ASP A 170 -7.89 -18.00 -5.14
C ASP A 170 -8.44 -17.41 -3.83
N PHE A 171 -9.02 -16.20 -3.88
CA PHE A 171 -9.61 -15.53 -2.74
C PHE A 171 -11.06 -15.15 -3.02
N VAL A 172 -11.90 -15.36 -2.02
CA VAL A 172 -13.27 -14.82 -1.98
C VAL A 172 -13.19 -13.47 -1.29
N PHE A 173 -13.47 -12.42 -2.05
CA PHE A 173 -13.55 -11.04 -1.58
C PHE A 173 -15.02 -10.62 -1.47
N SER A 174 -15.40 -10.03 -0.34
CA SER A 174 -16.73 -9.45 -0.18
C SER A 174 -16.73 -8.21 0.71
N VAL A 175 -17.72 -7.35 0.47
CA VAL A 175 -17.99 -6.15 1.26
C VAL A 175 -19.43 -6.24 1.74
N ASP A 176 -19.63 -6.27 3.05
CA ASP A 176 -20.96 -6.22 3.65
C ASP A 176 -21.51 -4.79 3.65
N GLU A 177 -22.39 -4.53 2.68
CA GLU A 177 -23.09 -3.26 2.47
C GLU A 177 -24.44 -3.19 3.21
N SER A 178 -24.84 -4.26 3.90
CA SER A 178 -26.10 -4.29 4.66
C SER A 178 -25.98 -3.54 5.99
N ASP A 179 -27.10 -2.99 6.47
CA ASP A 179 -27.20 -2.35 7.80
C ASP A 179 -26.04 -1.37 8.10
N LEU A 180 -25.73 -0.49 7.13
CA LEU A 180 -24.68 0.51 7.31
C LEU A 180 -25.04 1.48 8.45
N PRO A 181 -24.09 1.85 9.33
CA PRO A 181 -24.33 2.86 10.34
C PRO A 181 -24.76 4.19 9.69
N GLU A 182 -25.68 4.89 10.34
CA GLU A 182 -26.18 6.19 9.87
C GLU A 182 -25.03 7.19 9.64
N GLY A 183 -25.07 7.86 8.48
CA GLY A 183 -24.05 8.82 8.05
C GLY A 183 -22.70 8.19 7.66
N VAL A 184 -22.69 6.91 7.28
CA VAL A 184 -21.56 6.25 6.62
C VAL A 184 -21.96 5.80 5.22
N SER A 185 -21.13 6.14 4.23
CA SER A 185 -21.24 5.63 2.86
C SER A 185 -19.99 4.83 2.48
N ILE A 186 -20.17 3.84 1.61
CA ILE A 186 -19.07 3.07 1.03
C ILE A 186 -18.70 3.67 -0.32
N GLU A 187 -17.41 3.90 -0.53
CA GLU A 187 -16.83 4.26 -1.83
C GLU A 187 -15.89 3.14 -2.28
N ARG A 188 -15.95 2.79 -3.56
CA ARG A 188 -15.00 1.88 -4.21
C ARG A 188 -14.05 2.73 -5.04
N TRP A 189 -12.81 2.87 -4.58
CA TRP A 189 -11.78 3.63 -5.31
C TRP A 189 -11.04 2.76 -6.31
N ILE A 190 -10.92 1.46 -5.98
CA ILE A 190 -10.36 0.43 -6.85
C ILE A 190 -11.25 -0.79 -6.67
N ASP A 191 -11.78 -1.31 -7.77
CA ASP A 191 -12.68 -2.46 -7.78
C ASP A 191 -11.90 -3.78 -7.77
N TRP A 192 -12.39 -4.74 -6.99
CA TRP A 192 -11.87 -6.11 -7.02
C TRP A 192 -12.04 -6.70 -8.42
N PRO A 193 -11.00 -7.26 -9.05
CA PRO A 193 -11.13 -7.82 -10.39
C PRO A 193 -12.11 -8.99 -10.39
N THR A 194 -13.17 -8.89 -11.17
CA THR A 194 -14.09 -10.00 -11.48
C THR A 194 -13.81 -10.49 -12.90
N ASP A 195 -13.99 -11.78 -13.18
CA ASP A 195 -13.72 -12.33 -14.51
C ASP A 195 -14.53 -11.59 -15.60
N GLY A 196 -13.83 -10.87 -16.49
CA GLY A 196 -14.43 -10.07 -17.56
C GLY A 196 -13.69 -8.79 -17.96
N MET A 197 -12.70 -8.33 -17.19
CA MET A 197 -11.80 -7.22 -17.52
C MET A 197 -10.35 -7.54 -17.19
#